data_AF-A0A7C7RLD6-F1
#
_entry.id   AF-A0A7C7RLD6-F1
#
_cell.length_a   1.000
_cell.length_b   1.000
_cell.length_c   1.000
_cell.angle_alpha   90.00
_cell.angle_beta   90.00
_cell.angle_gamma   90.00
#
_symmetry.space_group_name_H-M   'P 1'
#
loop_
_entity.id
_entity.type
_entity.pdbx_description
1 polymer ?
#
loop_
_entity_poly.entity_id
_entity_poly.type
_entity_poly.pdbx_seq_one_letter_code
_entity_poly.pdbx_strand_id
1 'polypeptide(L)'
;MSAGSVGVPMTDGILEFLEGRNPGSKASIWRIFYPMREEDPIEVAVKPGALSGEVLELTLDDRVIVVKEEPKPAPRRNREPPRRDRY
;
A
#
# COMPACT_ATOMS: atom_id res chain seq x y z
N MET A 1 1.82 30.49 -11.04
CA MET A 1 2.18 30.07 -9.68
C MET A 1 1.53 28.72 -9.44
N SER A 2 2.20 27.62 -9.78
CA SER A 2 1.72 26.28 -9.47
C SER A 2 2.44 25.87 -8.21
N ALA A 3 1.70 25.77 -7.10
CA ALA A 3 2.23 25.40 -5.80
C ALA A 3 2.91 24.04 -5.92
N GLY A 4 4.24 24.06 -5.92
CA GLY A 4 5.01 22.84 -5.71
C GLY A 4 4.68 22.34 -4.32
N SER A 5 4.00 21.21 -4.23
CA SER A 5 3.76 20.52 -2.97
C SER A 5 5.12 20.21 -2.36
N VAL A 6 5.49 21.02 -1.39
CA VAL A 6 6.80 21.05 -0.72
C VAL A 6 7.01 19.75 0.02
N GLY A 7 7.92 18.90 -0.44
CA GLY A 7 8.66 17.93 0.38
C GLY A 7 7.83 16.96 1.23
N VAL A 8 6.55 16.77 0.96
CA VAL A 8 5.72 15.81 1.68
C VAL A 8 6.19 14.43 1.25
N PRO A 9 6.60 13.56 2.19
CA PRO A 9 6.98 12.19 1.86
C PRO A 9 5.86 11.57 1.04
N MET A 10 6.19 10.90 -0.07
CA MET A 10 5.21 10.31 -0.97
C MET A 10 4.19 9.42 -0.24
N THR A 11 4.65 8.74 0.82
CA THR A 11 3.81 8.04 1.78
C THR A 11 2.73 8.93 2.38
N ASP A 12 3.08 10.08 2.93
CA ASP A 12 2.15 10.98 3.62
C ASP A 12 1.11 11.58 2.66
N GLY A 13 1.50 11.90 1.42
CA GLY A 13 0.55 12.31 0.37
C GLY A 13 -0.48 11.22 0.02
N ILE A 14 -0.06 9.95 0.01
CA ILE A 14 -0.97 8.80 -0.13
C ILE A 14 -1.91 8.72 1.08
N LEU A 15 -1.38 8.90 2.30
CA LEU A 15 -2.17 8.85 3.53
C LEU A 15 -3.23 9.95 3.56
N GLU A 16 -2.87 11.18 3.20
CA GLU A 16 -3.78 12.33 3.14
C GLU A 16 -4.85 12.15 2.07
N PHE A 17 -4.49 11.65 0.87
CA PHE A 17 -5.47 11.35 -0.17
C PHE A 17 -6.50 10.31 0.30
N LEU A 18 -6.03 9.25 0.94
CA LEU A 18 -6.90 8.21 1.49
C LEU A 18 -7.81 8.75 2.59
N GLU A 19 -7.28 9.60 3.48
CA GLU A 19 -8.04 10.23 4.55
C GLU A 19 -9.11 11.21 4.02
N GLY A 20 -8.78 11.98 2.97
CA GLY A 20 -9.73 12.88 2.31
C GLY A 20 -10.84 12.16 1.55
N ARG A 21 -10.57 10.95 1.02
CA ARG A 21 -11.54 10.14 0.28
C ARG A 21 -12.44 9.34 1.21
N ASN A 22 -11.85 8.67 2.20
CA ASN A 22 -12.59 7.90 3.19
C ASN A 22 -11.92 8.02 4.58
N PRO A 23 -12.50 8.80 5.50
CA PRO A 23 -11.91 9.07 6.80
C PRO A 23 -11.71 7.77 7.60
N GLY A 24 -10.48 7.57 8.10
CA GLY A 24 -10.08 6.34 8.81
C GLY A 24 -9.38 5.28 7.93
N SER A 25 -9.28 5.50 6.62
CA SER A 25 -8.57 4.59 5.70
C SER A 25 -7.06 4.58 5.91
N LYS A 26 -6.49 5.67 6.44
CA LYS A 26 -5.07 5.77 6.84
C LYS A 26 -4.65 4.65 7.81
N ALA A 27 -5.54 4.26 8.73
CA ALA A 27 -5.31 3.18 9.69
C ALA A 27 -5.53 1.77 9.10
N SER A 28 -6.03 1.67 7.87
CA SER A 28 -6.39 0.42 7.21
C SER A 28 -5.33 -0.08 6.22
N ILE A 29 -4.18 0.59 6.11
CA ILE A 29 -3.11 0.19 5.18
C ILE A 29 -2.33 -1.01 5.74
N TRP A 30 -2.22 -2.07 4.94
CA TRP A 30 -1.42 -3.25 5.26
C TRP A 30 0.04 -3.10 4.86
N ARG A 31 0.28 -2.59 3.64
CA ARG A 31 1.61 -2.43 3.06
C ARG A 31 1.57 -1.42 1.92
N ILE A 32 2.71 -0.77 1.72
CA ILE A 32 2.98 0.04 0.53
C ILE A 32 4.12 -0.65 -0.20
N PHE A 33 3.92 -0.97 -1.46
CA PHE A 33 4.89 -1.59 -2.34
C PHE A 33 5.44 -0.54 -3.29
N TYR A 34 6.72 -0.22 -3.10
CA TYR A 34 7.47 0.64 -4.01
C TYR A 34 8.15 -0.26 -5.04
N PRO A 35 7.69 -0.25 -6.30
CA PRO A 35 8.36 -1.02 -7.34
C PRO A 35 9.77 -0.49 -7.58
N MET A 36 10.64 -1.36 -8.11
CA MET A 36 12.00 -0.97 -8.46
C MET A 36 12.05 -0.12 -9.73
N ARG A 37 11.07 -0.28 -10.63
CA ARG A 37 10.96 0.50 -11.85
C ARG A 37 10.03 1.67 -11.64
N GLU A 38 10.38 2.80 -12.23
CA GLU A 38 9.65 4.06 -12.08
C GLU A 38 8.38 4.09 -12.94
N GLU A 39 8.38 3.31 -14.02
CA GLU A 39 7.25 3.04 -14.92
C GLU A 39 6.15 2.17 -14.27
N ASP A 40 6.49 1.41 -13.22
CA ASP A 40 5.53 0.59 -12.50
C ASP A 40 4.79 1.42 -11.44
N PRO A 41 3.47 1.20 -11.25
CA PRO A 41 2.72 1.91 -10.25
C PRO A 41 3.07 1.46 -8.83
N ILE A 42 3.06 2.39 -7.88
CA ILE A 42 3.16 2.10 -6.45
C ILE A 42 1.87 1.42 -6.00
N GLU A 43 1.98 0.21 -5.44
CA GLU A 43 0.81 -0.52 -4.99
C GLU A 43 0.60 -0.36 -3.49
N VAL A 44 -0.58 0.11 -3.09
CA VAL A 44 -0.96 0.28 -1.69
C VAL A 44 -2.04 -0.75 -1.39
N ALA A 45 -1.73 -1.66 -0.48
CA ALA A 45 -2.67 -2.67 -0.03
C ALA A 45 -3.40 -2.19 1.22
N VAL A 46 -4.72 -2.18 1.18
CA VAL A 46 -5.56 -1.78 2.32
C VAL A 46 -6.47 -2.93 2.77
N LYS A 47 -6.99 -2.81 3.99
CA LYS A 47 -7.92 -3.75 4.58
C LYS A 47 -9.19 -3.84 3.73
N PRO A 48 -9.71 -5.05 3.49
CA PRO A 48 -10.99 -5.21 2.82
C PRO A 48 -12.11 -4.53 3.62
N GLY A 49 -12.95 -3.76 2.93
CA GLY A 49 -13.96 -2.88 3.50
C GLY A 49 -13.49 -1.44 3.75
N ALA A 50 -12.22 -1.12 3.48
CA ALA A 50 -11.73 0.26 3.56
C ALA A 50 -12.07 1.08 2.31
N LEU A 51 -12.20 0.42 1.15
CA LEU A 51 -12.59 1.05 -0.11
C LEU A 51 -13.93 0.51 -0.62
N SER A 52 -14.66 -0.28 0.19
CA SER A 52 -15.96 -0.87 -0.20
C SER A 52 -15.91 -1.65 -1.53
N GLY A 53 -14.78 -2.28 -1.85
CA GLY A 53 -14.56 -2.97 -3.13
C GLY A 53 -13.97 -2.12 -4.25
N GLU A 54 -13.74 -0.83 -4.03
CA GLU A 54 -13.20 0.06 -5.05
C GLU A 54 -11.66 0.02 -5.11
N VAL A 55 -11.13 0.15 -6.32
CA VAL A 55 -9.70 0.39 -6.55
C VAL A 55 -9.54 1.89 -6.79
N LEU A 56 -8.64 2.53 -6.05
CA LEU A 56 -8.34 3.94 -6.23
C LEU A 56 -7.00 4.10 -6.94
N GLU A 57 -6.99 4.91 -7.99
CA GLU A 57 -5.77 5.25 -8.71
C GLU A 57 -5.54 6.75 -8.58
N LEU A 58 -4.33 7.14 -8.18
CA LEU A 58 -3.92 8.53 -8.08
C LEU A 58 -2.51 8.72 -8.65
N THR A 59 -2.24 9.90 -9.19
CA THR A 59 -0.90 10.25 -9.68
C THR A 59 -0.29 11.27 -8.73
N LEU A 60 0.86 10.93 -8.12
CA LEU A 60 1.67 11.84 -7.31
C LEU A 60 3.08 11.87 -7.87
N ASP A 61 3.62 13.07 -8.09
CA ASP A 61 5.01 13.27 -8.52
C ASP A 61 5.38 12.45 -9.77
N ASP A 62 4.52 12.52 -10.80
CA ASP A 62 4.63 11.76 -12.07
C ASP A 62 4.52 10.22 -11.93
N ARG A 63 4.32 9.71 -10.71
CA ARG A 63 4.17 8.28 -10.45
C ARG A 63 2.72 7.93 -10.18
N VAL A 64 2.29 6.82 -10.77
CA VAL A 64 0.96 6.25 -10.56
C VAL A 64 0.97 5.44 -9.26
N ILE A 65 -0.06 5.63 -8.44
CA ILE A 65 -0.28 4.87 -7.21
C ILE A 65 -1.64 4.19 -7.34
N VAL A 66 -1.63 2.88 -7.14
CA VAL A 66 -2.80 2.02 -7.19
C VAL A 66 -3.08 1.52 -5.78
N VAL A 67 -4.20 1.95 -5.21
CA VAL A 67 -4.68 1.50 -3.92
C VAL A 67 -5.74 0.43 -4.14
N LYS A 68 -5.48 -0.76 -3.64
CA LYS A 68 -6.36 -1.92 -3.77
C LYS A 68 -6.61 -2.58 -2.43
N GLU A 69 -7.80 -3.13 -2.27
CA GLU A 69 -8.11 -3.96 -1.12
C GLU A 69 -7.43 -5.31 -1.27
N GLU A 70 -6.58 -5.69 -0.31
CA GLU A 70 -6.02 -7.03 -0.27
C GLU A 70 -6.40 -7.73 1.04
N PRO A 71 -6.75 -9.03 0.97
CA PRO A 71 -6.92 -9.82 2.18
C PRO A 71 -5.62 -9.81 2.97
N LYS A 72 -5.74 -9.77 4.31
CA LYS A 72 -4.57 -9.74 5.21
C LYS A 72 -3.56 -10.80 4.77
N PRO A 73 -2.30 -10.43 4.48
CA PRO A 73 -1.32 -11.39 4.01
C PRO A 73 -1.19 -12.51 5.04
N ALA A 74 -1.31 -13.76 4.56
CA ALA A 74 -1.19 -14.92 5.44
C ALA A 74 0.13 -14.82 6.21
N PRO A 75 0.13 -15.03 7.54
CA PRO A 75 1.36 -15.05 8.29
C PRO A 75 2.26 -16.10 7.65
N ARG A 76 3.49 -15.70 7.27
CA ARG A 76 4.49 -16.61 6.69
C ARG A 76 4.57 -17.82 7.60
N ARG A 77 4.00 -18.96 7.17
CA ARG A 77 3.99 -20.18 7.96
C ARG A 77 5.44 -20.51 8.26
N ASN A 78 5.79 -20.44 9.55
CA ASN A 78 7.10 -20.79 10.07
C ASN A 78 7.59 -22.03 9.32
N ARG A 79 8.74 -21.87 8.66
CA ARG A 79 9.47 -22.96 8.03
C ARG A 79 9.78 -23.93 9.15
N GLU A 80 8.96 -24.96 9.29
CA GLU A 80 9.17 -26.04 10.26
C GLU A 80 10.60 -26.56 9.99
N PRO A 81 11.52 -26.52 10.97
CA PRO A 81 12.86 -27.01 10.73
C PRO A 81 12.76 -28.49 10.37
N PRO A 82 13.50 -28.96 9.34
CA PRO A 82 13.44 -30.37 8.97
C PRO A 82 13.81 -31.20 10.19
N ARG A 83 12.87 -32.03 10.66
CA ARG A 83 13.15 -33.01 11.70
C ARG A 83 14.27 -33.89 11.17
N ARG A 84 15.46 -33.74 11.75
CA ARG A 84 16.57 -34.66 11.53
C ARG A 84 16.15 -35.99 12.15
N ASP A 85 15.68 -36.91 11.31
CA ASP A 85 15.69 -38.33 11.62
C ASP A 85 17.14 -38.72 11.92
N ARG A 86 17.43 -39.03 13.19
CA ARG A 86 18.66 -39.73 13.56
C ARG A 86 18.40 -41.22 13.35
N TYR A 87 19.17 -41.79 12.42
CA TYR A 87 19.54 -43.20 12.40
C TYR A 87 20.25 -43.61 13.69
#